data_AF-A0A0G0ZG74-F1
#
_entry.id   AF-A0A0G0ZG74-F1
#
_cell.length_a   1.000
_cell.length_b   1.000
_cell.length_c   1.000
_cell.angle_alpha   90.00
_cell.angle_beta   90.00
_cell.angle_gamma   90.00
#
_symmetry.space_group_name_H-M   'P 1'
#
loop_
_entity.id
_entity.type
_entity.pdbx_description
1 polymer ?
#
loop_
_entity_poly.entity_id
_entity_poly.type
_entity_poly.pdbx_seq_one_letter_code
_entity_poly.pdbx_strand_id
1 'polypeptide(L)'
;MGRSRMLFTVGQISTSILAGYISAVFGMKIAWFVSGTFFLIATVLGSVVLLKAGDDLAEYSEPDMNEPDASLKQIFSLAVKNRKIVGATSLIVAYSFASKPVFMYWPQIVKYLGMPEAERGWAILMIAIPTMFGGLLAGHNMLFTRNKRGLLRILTLLGIGMVISGSASQLSMFFLGLILIEVAYGSVNIVMYGHLFNEIHPRHRSTVNSMISATRTLGGAASLLIMGKLADVYSPQVTLTLGGMLVLLTTVFYVRSKT
;
A
#
# COMPACT_ATOMS: atom_id res chain seq x y z
N MET A 1 2.69 14.82 11.82
CA MET A 1 2.52 13.82 10.73
C MET A 1 1.61 14.29 9.58
N GLY A 2 0.57 15.09 9.83
CA GLY A 2 -0.35 15.53 8.75
C GLY A 2 0.26 16.41 7.66
N ARG A 3 1.05 17.44 8.04
CA ARG A 3 1.64 18.40 7.08
C ARG A 3 2.64 17.75 6.09
N SER A 4 3.52 16.88 6.57
CA SER A 4 4.50 16.19 5.70
C SER A 4 3.84 15.25 4.69
N ARG A 5 2.78 14.53 5.11
CA ARG A 5 2.02 13.65 4.22
C ARG A 5 1.23 14.45 3.17
N MET A 6 0.67 15.59 3.54
CA MET A 6 0.00 16.50 2.60
C MET A 6 0.97 17.03 1.54
N LEU A 7 2.16 17.50 1.94
CA LEU A 7 3.20 17.95 1.01
C LEU A 7 3.63 16.84 0.05
N PHE A 8 3.80 15.62 0.56
CA PHE A 8 4.10 14.45 -0.26
C PHE A 8 3.00 14.17 -1.29
N THR A 9 1.73 14.19 -0.88
CA THR A 9 0.57 13.97 -1.77
C THR A 9 0.48 15.05 -2.86
N VAL A 10 0.67 16.33 -2.51
CA VAL A 10 0.70 17.43 -3.48
C VAL A 10 1.83 17.22 -4.49
N GLY A 11 3.05 16.92 -4.01
CA GLY A 11 4.19 16.63 -4.87
C GLY A 11 3.94 15.46 -5.82
N GLN A 12 3.37 14.37 -5.32
CA GLN A 12 3.02 13.18 -6.13
C GLN A 12 2.00 13.52 -7.22
N ILE A 13 0.96 14.29 -6.91
CA ILE A 13 -0.06 14.72 -7.87
C ILE A 13 0.57 15.60 -8.96
N SER A 14 1.27 16.68 -8.57
CA SER A 14 1.84 17.63 -9.52
C SER A 14 2.85 16.99 -10.46
N THR A 15 3.74 16.14 -9.93
CA THR A 15 4.75 15.43 -10.72
C THR A 15 4.13 14.38 -11.65
N SER A 16 3.05 13.71 -11.24
CA SER A 16 2.39 12.70 -12.05
C SER A 16 1.60 13.29 -13.22
N ILE A 17 0.93 14.43 -13.00
CA ILE A 17 0.26 15.19 -14.07
C ILE A 17 1.31 15.70 -15.06
N LEU A 18 2.40 16.29 -14.56
CA LEU A 18 3.50 16.77 -15.40
C LEU A 18 4.14 15.63 -16.20
N ALA A 19 4.40 14.48 -15.57
CA ALA A 19 4.97 13.31 -16.25
C ALA A 19 4.03 12.74 -17.32
N GLY A 20 2.72 12.71 -17.06
CA GLY A 20 1.72 12.32 -18.06
C GLY A 20 1.72 13.24 -19.27
N TYR A 21 1.73 14.56 -19.04
CA TYR A 21 1.83 15.56 -20.10
C TYR A 21 3.13 15.42 -20.92
N ILE A 22 4.28 15.34 -20.25
CA ILE A 22 5.58 15.22 -20.93
C ILE A 22 5.64 13.92 -21.74
N SER A 23 5.15 12.81 -21.18
CA SER A 23 5.13 11.53 -21.89
C SER A 23 4.25 11.58 -23.14
N ALA A 24 3.11 12.27 -23.08
CA ALA A 24 2.19 12.38 -24.22
C ALA A 24 2.71 13.31 -25.33
N VAL A 25 3.38 14.42 -24.98
CA VAL A 25 3.84 15.43 -25.95
C VAL A 25 5.24 15.13 -26.48
N PHE A 26 6.15 14.71 -25.61
CA PHE A 26 7.57 14.55 -25.91
C PHE A 26 8.03 13.08 -25.90
N GLY A 27 7.13 12.16 -25.55
CA GLY A 27 7.43 10.74 -25.48
C GLY A 27 8.04 10.30 -24.14
N MET A 28 7.94 9.01 -23.88
CA MET A 28 8.31 8.41 -22.59
C MET A 28 9.80 8.54 -22.25
N LYS A 29 10.70 8.55 -23.27
CA LYS A 29 12.15 8.74 -23.06
C LYS A 29 12.46 10.08 -22.38
N ILE A 30 11.81 11.15 -22.81
CA ILE A 30 11.99 12.49 -22.24
C ILE A 30 11.39 12.55 -20.84
N ALA A 31 10.22 11.94 -20.61
CA ALA A 31 9.63 11.85 -19.28
C ALA A 31 10.56 11.16 -18.26
N TRP A 32 11.24 10.07 -18.65
CA TRP A 32 12.23 9.39 -17.80
C TRP A 32 13.45 10.25 -17.51
N PHE A 33 13.99 10.94 -18.52
CA PHE A 33 15.13 11.83 -18.33
C PHE A 33 14.80 12.98 -17.37
N VAL A 34 13.63 13.61 -17.54
CA VAL A 34 13.15 14.68 -16.64
C VAL A 34 12.99 14.15 -15.22
N SER A 35 12.31 13.00 -15.04
CA SER A 35 12.13 12.37 -13.73
C SER A 35 13.46 12.06 -13.04
N GLY A 36 14.42 11.47 -13.75
CA GLY A 36 15.76 11.18 -13.23
C GLY A 36 16.52 12.44 -12.81
N THR A 37 16.39 13.52 -13.58
CA THR A 37 17.01 14.82 -13.25
C THR A 37 16.41 15.42 -11.98
N PHE A 38 15.07 15.42 -11.84
CA PHE A 38 14.40 15.87 -10.61
C PHE A 38 14.79 15.01 -9.41
N PHE A 39 14.90 13.69 -9.58
CA PHE A 39 15.34 12.79 -8.53
C PHE A 39 16.78 13.07 -8.08
N LEU A 40 17.70 13.34 -9.02
CA LEU A 40 19.06 13.76 -8.73
C LEU A 40 19.09 15.07 -7.92
N ILE A 41 18.33 16.08 -8.37
CA ILE A 41 18.24 17.38 -7.68
C ILE A 41 17.69 17.19 -6.26
N ALA A 42 16.59 16.44 -6.11
CA ALA A 42 15.99 16.16 -4.82
C ALA A 42 16.96 15.41 -3.88
N THR A 43 17.75 14.47 -4.43
CA THR A 43 18.78 13.75 -3.68
C THR A 43 19.87 14.71 -3.20
N VAL A 44 20.41 15.55 -4.06
CA VAL A 44 21.44 16.54 -3.69
C VAL A 44 20.93 17.51 -2.63
N LEU A 45 19.74 18.09 -2.83
CA LEU A 45 19.13 19.01 -1.86
C LEU A 45 18.84 18.30 -0.53
N GLY A 46 18.31 17.07 -0.58
CA GLY A 46 18.05 16.25 0.60
C GLY A 46 19.33 15.93 1.38
N SER A 47 20.43 15.61 0.68
CA SER A 47 21.75 15.40 1.29
C SER A 47 22.27 16.67 1.96
N VAL A 48 22.15 17.84 1.32
CA VAL A 48 22.57 19.12 1.93
C VAL A 48 21.77 19.44 3.19
N VAL A 49 20.45 19.21 3.17
CA VAL A 49 19.59 19.40 4.35
C VAL A 49 19.97 18.43 5.47
N LEU A 50 20.18 17.16 5.14
CA LEU A 50 20.58 16.14 6.11
C LEU A 50 21.96 16.41 6.71
N LEU A 51 22.93 16.84 5.91
CA LEU A 51 24.26 17.20 6.42
C LEU A 51 24.19 18.39 7.38
N LYS A 52 23.35 19.39 7.09
CA LYS A 52 23.13 20.54 7.98
C LYS A 52 22.35 20.18 9.25
N ALA A 53 21.47 19.18 9.19
CA ALA A 53 20.70 18.70 10.33
C ALA A 53 21.42 17.59 11.12
N GLY A 54 22.51 17.02 10.57
CA GLY A 54 23.23 15.89 11.14
C GLY A 54 23.90 16.21 12.47
N ASP A 55 24.25 17.47 12.69
CA ASP A 55 24.82 17.94 13.95
C ASP A 55 23.81 17.85 15.12
N ASP A 56 22.50 17.96 14.85
CA ASP A 56 21.44 17.86 15.87
C ASP A 56 20.97 16.41 16.15
N LEU A 57 21.26 15.46 15.25
CA LEU A 57 20.78 14.07 15.35
C LEU A 57 21.80 13.11 15.97
N ALA A 58 23.09 13.46 15.92
CA ALA A 58 24.16 12.66 16.51
C ALA A 58 24.06 12.59 18.04
N GLU A 59 23.46 13.60 18.68
CA GLU A 59 23.31 13.71 20.14
C GLU A 59 22.33 12.69 20.75
N TYR A 60 21.47 12.05 19.93
CA TYR A 60 20.39 11.16 20.38
C TYR A 60 20.68 9.66 20.24
N SER A 61 21.85 9.27 19.74
CA SER A 61 22.11 7.89 19.28
C SER A 61 23.30 7.23 19.96
N GLU A 62 23.28 7.09 21.28
CA GLU A 62 24.04 6.01 21.91
C GLU A 62 23.10 4.81 22.14
N PRO A 63 23.27 3.69 21.41
CA PRO A 63 22.55 2.47 21.73
C PRO A 63 22.99 1.95 23.09
N ASP A 64 22.03 1.66 23.97
CA ASP A 64 22.31 1.04 25.26
C ASP A 64 22.92 -0.35 25.02
N MET A 65 24.25 -0.45 25.16
CA MET A 65 25.04 -1.67 24.86
C MET A 65 24.71 -2.87 25.76
N ASN A 66 23.79 -2.70 26.71
CA ASN A 66 23.37 -3.73 27.66
C ASN A 66 22.06 -4.44 27.29
N GLU A 67 21.41 -4.12 26.16
CA GLU A 67 20.22 -4.88 25.76
C GLU A 67 20.60 -6.28 25.24
N PRO A 68 20.06 -7.37 25.82
CA PRO A 68 20.32 -8.71 25.33
C PRO A 68 19.82 -8.85 23.90
N ASP A 69 20.72 -9.27 23.01
CA ASP A 69 20.46 -9.53 21.61
C ASP A 69 19.35 -10.59 21.51
N ALA A 70 18.15 -10.17 21.12
CA ALA A 70 17.01 -11.08 21.04
C ALA A 70 17.27 -12.05 19.88
N SER A 71 17.63 -13.29 20.22
CA SER A 71 17.93 -14.33 19.23
C SER A 71 16.81 -14.42 18.18
N LEU A 72 17.18 -14.37 16.89
CA LEU A 72 16.27 -14.53 15.74
C LEU A 72 15.29 -15.71 15.93
N LYS A 73 15.74 -16.79 16.57
CA LYS A 73 14.94 -17.98 16.88
C LYS A 73 13.83 -17.71 17.89
N GLN A 74 14.10 -16.94 18.95
CA GLN A 74 13.10 -16.54 19.93
C GLN A 74 12.04 -15.64 19.29
N ILE A 75 12.47 -14.75 18.40
CA ILE A 75 11.59 -13.84 17.69
C ILE A 75 10.68 -14.60 16.70
N PHE A 76 11.26 -15.51 15.90
CA PHE A 76 10.47 -16.38 15.03
C PHE A 76 9.50 -17.25 15.83
N SER A 77 9.94 -17.82 16.94
CA SER A 77 9.06 -18.59 17.84
C SER A 77 7.92 -17.74 18.39
N LEU A 78 8.17 -16.51 18.81
CA LEU A 78 7.15 -15.59 19.32
C LEU A 78 6.13 -15.25 18.22
N ALA A 79 6.61 -14.95 17.03
CA ALA A 79 5.79 -14.51 15.91
C ALA A 79 4.93 -15.63 15.31
N VAL A 80 5.45 -16.87 15.31
CA VAL A 80 4.74 -18.06 14.82
C VAL A 80 3.80 -18.65 15.86
N LYS A 81 4.10 -18.55 17.16
CA LYS A 81 3.23 -19.09 18.22
C LYS A 81 2.07 -18.17 18.58
N ASN A 82 2.23 -16.85 18.39
CA ASN A 82 1.16 -15.91 18.70
C ASN A 82 0.10 -15.91 17.59
N ARG A 83 -1.05 -16.53 17.86
CA ARG A 83 -2.18 -16.64 16.91
C ARG A 83 -2.66 -15.30 16.37
N LYS A 84 -2.58 -14.21 17.14
CA LYS A 84 -2.97 -12.87 16.69
C LYS A 84 -1.98 -12.33 15.65
N ILE A 85 -0.68 -12.50 15.89
CA ILE A 85 0.39 -12.11 14.95
C ILE A 85 0.27 -12.93 13.67
N VAL A 86 0.12 -14.26 13.79
CA VAL A 86 -0.08 -15.15 12.64
C VAL A 86 -1.31 -14.72 11.85
N GLY A 87 -2.45 -14.54 12.52
CA GLY A 87 -3.69 -14.14 11.88
C GLY A 87 -3.58 -12.80 11.14
N ALA A 88 -2.98 -11.79 11.76
CA ALA A 88 -2.74 -10.49 11.11
C ALA A 88 -1.76 -10.63 9.92
N THR A 89 -0.70 -11.41 10.09
CA THR A 89 0.29 -11.68 9.03
C THR A 89 -0.36 -12.38 7.84
N SER A 90 -1.20 -13.39 8.08
CA SER A 90 -1.96 -14.07 7.02
C SER A 90 -2.89 -13.11 6.28
N LEU A 91 -3.61 -12.24 6.99
CA LEU A 91 -4.43 -11.21 6.37
C LEU A 91 -3.61 -10.26 5.49
N ILE A 92 -2.42 -9.89 5.94
CA ILE A 92 -1.50 -9.01 5.20
C ILE A 92 -0.97 -9.68 3.96
N VAL A 93 -0.59 -10.96 4.06
CA VAL A 93 -0.12 -11.74 2.91
C VAL A 93 -1.25 -11.85 1.88
N ALA A 94 -2.46 -12.22 2.30
CA ALA A 94 -3.62 -12.30 1.41
C ALA A 94 -3.94 -10.96 0.75
N TYR A 95 -3.95 -9.87 1.53
CA TYR A 95 -4.13 -8.51 1.04
C TYR A 95 -3.02 -8.10 0.05
N SER A 96 -1.75 -8.28 0.41
CA SER A 96 -0.61 -7.93 -0.44
C SER A 96 -0.66 -8.73 -1.72
N PHE A 97 -0.96 -10.02 -1.63
CA PHE A 97 -1.10 -10.88 -2.78
C PHE A 97 -2.23 -10.41 -3.69
N ALA A 98 -3.42 -10.15 -3.15
CA ALA A 98 -4.57 -9.77 -3.96
C ALA A 98 -4.44 -8.37 -4.58
N SER A 99 -3.84 -7.40 -3.89
CA SER A 99 -3.89 -5.99 -4.30
C SER A 99 -2.80 -5.54 -5.28
N LYS A 100 -1.71 -6.29 -5.46
CA LYS A 100 -0.64 -5.91 -6.41
C LYS A 100 -1.09 -5.72 -7.86
N PRO A 101 -2.00 -6.54 -8.42
CA PRO A 101 -2.55 -6.35 -9.76
C PRO A 101 -3.15 -4.96 -9.98
N VAL A 102 -3.76 -4.35 -8.95
CA VAL A 102 -4.33 -2.99 -9.05
C VAL A 102 -3.27 -2.01 -9.56
N PHE A 103 -2.10 -1.99 -8.91
CA PHE A 103 -1.04 -1.03 -9.21
C PHE A 103 -0.33 -1.29 -10.53
N MET A 104 -0.30 -2.54 -10.98
CA MET A 104 0.31 -2.90 -12.25
C MET A 104 -0.61 -2.69 -13.44
N TYR A 105 -1.91 -2.93 -13.27
CA TYR A 105 -2.84 -3.05 -14.38
C TYR A 105 -3.78 -1.87 -14.57
N TRP A 106 -3.92 -0.98 -13.58
CA TRP A 106 -4.78 0.18 -13.75
C TRP A 106 -4.46 0.99 -15.03
N PRO A 107 -3.20 1.20 -15.46
CA PRO A 107 -2.93 1.97 -16.69
C PRO A 107 -3.45 1.27 -17.95
N GLN A 108 -3.33 -0.05 -18.02
CA GLN A 108 -3.81 -0.88 -19.12
C GLN A 108 -5.34 -0.94 -19.13
N ILE A 109 -5.97 -1.02 -17.96
CA ILE A 109 -7.43 -1.05 -17.83
C ILE A 109 -8.02 0.29 -18.25
N VAL A 110 -7.50 1.43 -17.77
CA VAL A 110 -8.03 2.74 -18.20
C VAL A 110 -7.81 2.98 -19.69
N LYS A 111 -6.69 2.51 -20.26
CA LYS A 111 -6.47 2.52 -21.72
C LYS A 111 -7.53 1.72 -22.45
N TYR A 112 -7.80 0.49 -21.99
CA TYR A 112 -8.81 -0.39 -22.57
C TYR A 112 -10.22 0.22 -22.50
N LEU A 113 -10.52 0.91 -21.41
CA LEU A 113 -11.79 1.63 -21.21
C LEU A 113 -11.85 2.99 -21.94
N GLY A 114 -10.88 3.31 -22.79
CA GLY A 114 -10.91 4.46 -23.69
C GLY A 114 -10.27 5.75 -23.15
N MET A 115 -9.53 5.70 -22.04
CA MET A 115 -8.87 6.89 -21.50
C MET A 115 -7.67 7.31 -22.39
N PRO A 116 -7.67 8.56 -22.91
CA PRO A 116 -6.56 9.09 -23.68
C PRO A 116 -5.25 9.08 -22.89
N GLU A 117 -4.13 8.87 -23.58
CA GLU A 117 -2.81 8.75 -22.93
C GLU A 117 -2.40 10.02 -22.17
N ALA A 118 -2.69 11.19 -22.75
CA ALA A 118 -2.47 12.49 -22.11
C ALA A 118 -3.26 12.65 -20.80
N GLU A 119 -4.38 11.95 -20.66
CA GLU A 119 -5.25 12.06 -19.50
C GLU A 119 -4.86 11.11 -18.36
N ARG A 120 -4.07 10.05 -18.64
CA ARG A 120 -3.75 9.02 -17.62
C ARG A 120 -2.99 9.57 -16.41
N GLY A 121 -2.26 10.68 -16.55
CA GLY A 121 -1.64 11.37 -15.42
C GLY A 121 -2.65 11.85 -14.38
N TRP A 122 -3.87 12.20 -14.81
CA TRP A 122 -4.95 12.64 -13.92
C TRP A 122 -5.54 11.52 -13.08
N ALA A 123 -5.40 10.25 -13.51
CA ALA A 123 -5.84 9.11 -12.72
C ALA A 123 -5.14 9.04 -11.34
N ILE A 124 -3.95 9.66 -11.21
CA ILE A 124 -3.25 9.77 -9.92
C ILE A 124 -4.02 10.63 -8.92
N LEU A 125 -4.85 11.60 -9.33
CA LEU A 125 -5.74 12.30 -8.39
C LEU A 125 -6.73 11.33 -7.73
N MET A 126 -7.29 10.42 -8.53
CA MET A 126 -8.23 9.38 -8.09
C MET A 126 -7.56 8.28 -7.26
N ILE A 127 -6.23 8.32 -7.13
CA ILE A 127 -5.42 7.42 -6.30
C ILE A 127 -4.96 8.13 -5.03
N ALA A 128 -4.26 9.25 -5.20
CA ALA A 128 -3.56 9.94 -4.12
C ALA A 128 -4.52 10.62 -3.12
N ILE A 129 -5.60 11.26 -3.59
CA ILE A 129 -6.57 11.93 -2.71
C ILE A 129 -7.31 10.90 -1.85
N PRO A 130 -7.91 9.83 -2.41
CA PRO A 130 -8.56 8.80 -1.59
C PRO A 130 -7.60 8.11 -0.62
N THR A 131 -6.36 7.83 -1.02
CA THR A 131 -5.34 7.27 -0.12
C THR A 131 -5.00 8.21 1.04
N MET A 132 -4.91 9.52 0.80
CA MET A 132 -4.75 10.50 1.87
C MET A 132 -5.98 10.51 2.79
N PHE A 133 -7.18 10.53 2.22
CA PHE A 133 -8.43 10.53 2.96
C PHE A 133 -8.57 9.30 3.86
N GLY A 134 -8.30 8.10 3.35
CA GLY A 134 -8.26 6.88 4.16
C GLY A 134 -7.26 6.98 5.33
N GLY A 135 -6.07 7.52 5.07
CA GLY A 135 -5.07 7.75 6.12
C GLY A 135 -5.54 8.68 7.23
N LEU A 136 -6.32 9.71 6.90
CA LEU A 136 -6.91 10.63 7.89
C LEU A 136 -8.03 9.97 8.70
N LEU A 137 -8.89 9.19 8.05
CA LEU A 137 -9.98 8.49 8.70
C LEU A 137 -9.52 7.37 9.64
N ALA A 138 -8.36 6.77 9.35
CA ALA A 138 -7.83 5.63 10.10
C ALA A 138 -7.60 5.93 11.59
N GLY A 139 -8.41 5.29 12.44
CA GLY A 139 -8.34 5.40 13.89
C GLY A 139 -9.06 6.60 14.50
N HIS A 140 -9.68 7.47 13.70
CA HIS A 140 -10.40 8.65 14.21
C HIS A 140 -11.93 8.55 14.07
N ASN A 141 -12.44 7.58 13.29
CA ASN A 141 -13.88 7.42 13.09
C ASN A 141 -14.38 6.02 13.48
N MET A 142 -15.71 5.89 13.59
CA MET A 142 -16.37 4.63 13.95
C MET A 142 -16.19 3.51 12.92
N LEU A 143 -15.84 3.83 11.68
CA LEU A 143 -15.71 2.87 10.57
C LEU A 143 -14.32 2.20 10.56
N PHE A 144 -13.26 2.96 10.78
CA PHE A 144 -11.86 2.56 10.68
C PHE A 144 -11.16 2.49 12.04
N THR A 145 -11.76 1.76 12.98
CA THR A 145 -11.22 1.57 14.33
C THR A 145 -9.94 0.75 14.33
N ARG A 146 -8.99 1.03 15.24
CA ARG A 146 -7.69 0.32 15.37
C ARG A 146 -7.83 -1.07 16.03
N ASN A 147 -8.77 -1.87 15.56
CA ASN A 147 -9.08 -3.20 16.10
C ASN A 147 -9.41 -4.19 14.97
N LYS A 148 -9.62 -5.48 15.33
CA LYS A 148 -9.99 -6.56 14.40
C LYS A 148 -11.16 -6.18 13.49
N ARG A 149 -12.22 -5.56 14.03
CA ARG A 149 -13.42 -5.18 13.26
C ARG A 149 -13.12 -4.10 12.22
N GLY A 150 -12.32 -3.09 12.58
CA GLY A 150 -11.92 -2.04 11.65
C GLY A 150 -11.04 -2.58 10.52
N LEU A 151 -10.10 -3.48 10.84
CA LEU A 151 -9.28 -4.15 9.82
C LEU A 151 -10.14 -4.94 8.83
N LEU A 152 -11.12 -5.71 9.33
CA LEU A 152 -12.02 -6.47 8.47
C LEU A 152 -12.86 -5.58 7.57
N ARG A 153 -13.40 -4.46 8.09
CA ARG A 153 -14.13 -3.48 7.27
C ARG A 153 -13.26 -2.89 6.16
N ILE A 154 -12.00 -2.58 6.45
CA ILE A 154 -11.04 -2.11 5.43
C ILE A 154 -10.83 -3.16 4.35
N LEU A 155 -10.61 -4.41 4.73
CA LEU A 155 -10.40 -5.49 3.77
C LEU A 155 -11.67 -5.77 2.96
N THR A 156 -12.86 -5.68 3.56
CA THR A 156 -14.13 -5.75 2.83
C THR A 156 -14.26 -4.62 1.82
N LEU A 157 -13.99 -3.37 2.23
CA LEU A 157 -14.02 -2.21 1.34
C LEU A 157 -13.07 -2.38 0.15
N LEU A 158 -11.85 -2.85 0.43
CA LEU A 158 -10.87 -3.16 -0.60
C LEU A 158 -11.37 -4.23 -1.57
N GLY A 159 -11.86 -5.36 -1.06
CA GLY A 159 -12.36 -6.45 -1.87
C GLY A 159 -13.54 -6.05 -2.76
N ILE A 160 -14.49 -5.27 -2.22
CA ILE A 160 -15.61 -4.70 -2.98
C ILE A 160 -15.08 -3.76 -4.07
N GLY A 161 -14.17 -2.84 -3.72
CA GLY A 161 -13.59 -1.90 -4.68
C GLY A 161 -12.88 -2.63 -5.83
N MET A 162 -12.13 -3.69 -5.53
CA MET A 162 -11.47 -4.53 -6.53
C MET A 162 -12.46 -5.25 -7.44
N VAL A 163 -13.55 -5.80 -6.91
CA VAL A 163 -14.59 -6.43 -7.74
C VAL A 163 -15.28 -5.39 -8.63
N ILE A 164 -15.61 -4.21 -8.10
CA ILE A 164 -16.23 -3.12 -8.89
C ILE A 164 -15.29 -2.68 -10.02
N SER A 165 -14.02 -2.40 -9.72
CA SER A 165 -13.05 -1.99 -10.74
C SER A 165 -12.75 -3.09 -11.74
N GLY A 166 -12.62 -4.34 -11.29
CA GLY A 166 -12.31 -5.47 -12.17
C GLY A 166 -13.46 -5.82 -13.11
N SER A 167 -14.71 -5.62 -12.68
CA SER A 167 -15.92 -5.87 -13.50
C SER A 167 -16.44 -4.62 -14.23
N ALA A 168 -15.72 -3.49 -14.19
CA ALA A 168 -16.15 -2.24 -14.80
C ALA A 168 -16.12 -2.30 -16.33
N SER A 169 -17.24 -1.96 -16.98
CA SER A 169 -17.34 -1.75 -18.43
C SER A 169 -17.13 -0.29 -18.85
N GLN A 170 -17.04 0.63 -17.89
CA GLN A 170 -16.92 2.07 -18.11
C GLN A 170 -15.90 2.69 -17.14
N LEU A 171 -15.25 3.78 -17.56
CA LEU A 171 -14.26 4.49 -16.74
C LEU A 171 -14.80 4.97 -15.39
N SER A 172 -16.04 5.47 -15.35
CA SER A 172 -16.68 5.95 -14.12
C SER A 172 -16.78 4.86 -13.05
N MET A 173 -17.24 3.67 -13.43
CA MET A 173 -17.31 2.50 -12.55
C MET A 173 -15.92 2.02 -12.12
N PHE A 174 -14.96 2.03 -13.05
CA PHE A 174 -13.58 1.67 -12.73
C PHE A 174 -13.00 2.59 -11.64
N PHE A 175 -13.14 3.91 -11.81
CA PHE A 175 -12.66 4.89 -10.84
C PHE A 175 -13.44 4.86 -9.52
N LEU A 176 -14.74 4.59 -9.54
CA LEU A 176 -15.51 4.38 -8.32
C LEU A 176 -14.90 3.24 -7.47
N GLY A 177 -14.64 2.08 -8.08
CA GLY A 177 -13.98 0.98 -7.40
C GLY A 177 -12.55 1.34 -6.94
N LEU A 178 -11.80 2.08 -7.77
CA LEU A 178 -10.42 2.48 -7.47
C LEU A 178 -10.36 3.42 -6.25
N ILE A 179 -11.30 4.36 -6.13
CA ILE A 179 -11.43 5.22 -4.97
C ILE A 179 -11.63 4.38 -3.70
N LEU A 180 -12.49 3.36 -3.72
CA LEU A 180 -12.71 2.49 -2.56
C LEU A 180 -11.44 1.70 -2.19
N ILE A 181 -10.72 1.19 -3.19
CA ILE A 181 -9.44 0.50 -3.02
C ILE A 181 -8.43 1.41 -2.32
N GLU A 182 -8.32 2.65 -2.78
CA GLU A 182 -7.31 3.60 -2.33
C GLU A 182 -7.63 4.17 -0.94
N VAL A 183 -8.91 4.42 -0.61
CA VAL A 183 -9.32 4.71 0.78
C VAL A 183 -8.91 3.56 1.71
N ALA A 184 -9.16 2.31 1.30
CA ALA A 184 -8.75 1.15 2.10
C ALA A 184 -7.22 1.07 2.23
N TYR A 185 -6.48 1.32 1.14
CA TYR A 185 -5.02 1.30 1.12
C TYR A 185 -4.39 2.34 2.04
N GLY A 186 -4.94 3.56 2.04
CA GLY A 186 -4.54 4.64 2.95
C GLY A 186 -4.71 4.30 4.43
N SER A 187 -5.71 3.47 4.73
CA SER A 187 -6.13 3.12 6.09
C SER A 187 -5.47 1.86 6.66
N VAL A 188 -5.19 0.86 5.80
CA VAL A 188 -4.87 -0.51 6.23
C VAL A 188 -3.67 -0.58 7.17
N ASN A 189 -2.56 0.07 6.83
CA ASN A 189 -1.34 0.01 7.63
C ASN A 189 -1.55 0.64 9.02
N ILE A 190 -2.28 1.77 9.11
CA ILE A 190 -2.52 2.47 10.38
C ILE A 190 -3.38 1.61 11.30
N VAL A 191 -4.48 1.05 10.78
CA VAL A 191 -5.37 0.20 11.57
C VAL A 191 -4.69 -1.11 11.98
N MET A 192 -3.93 -1.71 11.07
CA MET A 192 -3.19 -2.95 11.28
C MET A 192 -2.10 -2.80 12.34
N TYR A 193 -1.20 -1.82 12.20
CA TYR A 193 -0.16 -1.58 13.20
C TYR A 193 -0.76 -1.10 14.53
N GLY A 194 -1.83 -0.30 14.49
CA GLY A 194 -2.58 0.07 15.69
C GLY A 194 -3.17 -1.15 16.42
N HIS A 195 -3.73 -2.11 15.67
CA HIS A 195 -4.23 -3.36 16.25
C HIS A 195 -3.10 -4.22 16.83
N LEU A 196 -1.99 -4.36 16.10
CA LEU A 196 -0.88 -5.21 16.48
C LEU A 196 -0.07 -4.66 17.66
N PHE A 197 0.17 -3.35 17.72
CA PHE A 197 1.00 -2.75 18.77
C PHE A 197 0.33 -2.75 20.15
N ASN A 198 -1.00 -2.90 20.20
CA ASN A 198 -1.72 -3.13 21.44
C ASN A 198 -1.49 -4.54 22.02
N GLU A 199 -0.98 -5.47 21.21
CA GLU A 199 -0.88 -6.90 21.54
C GLU A 199 0.58 -7.39 21.64
N ILE A 200 1.53 -6.55 21.24
CA ILE A 200 2.96 -6.88 21.16
C ILE A 200 3.75 -5.97 22.09
N HIS A 201 4.55 -6.59 22.95
CA HIS A 201 5.47 -5.88 23.84
C HIS A 201 6.38 -4.92 23.05
N PRO A 202 6.61 -3.68 23.50
CA PRO A 202 7.39 -2.68 22.78
C PRO A 202 8.72 -3.19 22.21
N ARG A 203 9.45 -3.99 23.00
CA ARG A 203 10.73 -4.64 22.63
C ARG A 203 10.69 -5.50 21.36
N HIS A 204 9.53 -6.03 20.98
CA HIS A 204 9.39 -6.92 19.82
C HIS A 204 8.70 -6.27 18.61
N ARG A 205 8.30 -4.99 18.71
CA ARG A 205 7.54 -4.31 17.65
C ARG A 205 8.36 -4.14 16.37
N SER A 206 9.65 -3.80 16.48
CA SER A 206 10.56 -3.67 15.33
C SER A 206 10.64 -4.97 14.55
N THR A 207 10.82 -6.11 15.23
CA THR A 207 10.95 -7.38 14.54
C THR A 207 9.65 -7.91 13.95
N VAL A 208 8.52 -7.70 14.63
CA VAL A 208 7.21 -8.03 14.04
C VAL A 208 6.95 -7.18 12.80
N ASN A 209 7.34 -5.91 12.80
CA ASN A 209 7.28 -5.07 11.59
C ASN A 209 8.16 -5.62 10.46
N SER A 210 9.39 -6.05 10.76
CA SER A 210 10.28 -6.66 9.77
C SER A 210 9.69 -7.95 9.19
N MET A 211 9.11 -8.81 10.02
CA MET A 211 8.46 -10.04 9.56
C MET A 211 7.23 -9.74 8.68
N ILE A 212 6.39 -8.80 9.10
CA ILE A 212 5.24 -8.34 8.32
C ILE A 212 5.68 -7.77 6.97
N SER A 213 6.74 -6.97 6.95
CA SER A 213 7.31 -6.42 5.73
C SER A 213 7.84 -7.52 4.80
N ALA A 214 8.59 -8.48 5.34
CA ALA A 214 9.14 -9.60 4.57
C ALA A 214 8.03 -10.47 3.97
N THR A 215 7.04 -10.85 4.77
CA THR A 215 5.88 -11.65 4.30
C THR A 215 5.03 -10.88 3.29
N ARG A 216 4.81 -9.57 3.49
CA ARG A 216 4.15 -8.69 2.50
C ARG A 216 4.90 -8.69 1.17
N THR A 217 6.22 -8.60 1.20
CA THR A 217 7.07 -8.60 0.00
C THR A 217 7.02 -9.95 -0.71
N LEU A 218 7.13 -11.07 0.02
CA LEU A 218 7.00 -12.42 -0.54
C LEU A 218 5.62 -12.65 -1.17
N GLY A 219 4.55 -12.29 -0.45
CA GLY A 219 3.18 -12.37 -0.97
C GLY A 219 2.98 -11.48 -2.20
N GLY A 220 3.62 -10.31 -2.21
CA GLY A 220 3.61 -9.41 -3.37
C GLY A 220 4.32 -10.03 -4.59
N ALA A 221 5.51 -10.59 -4.40
CA ALA A 221 6.27 -11.24 -5.47
C ALA A 221 5.52 -12.45 -6.05
N ALA A 222 4.97 -13.31 -5.18
CA ALA A 222 4.14 -14.44 -5.60
C ALA A 222 2.92 -13.99 -6.39
N SER A 223 2.29 -12.89 -5.99
CA SER A 223 1.18 -12.30 -6.74
C SER A 223 1.59 -11.87 -8.13
N LEU A 224 2.70 -11.14 -8.27
CA LEU A 224 3.15 -10.68 -9.59
C LEU A 224 3.35 -11.85 -10.58
N LEU A 225 3.84 -12.99 -10.12
CA LEU A 225 3.99 -14.18 -10.95
C LEU A 225 2.65 -14.83 -11.30
N ILE A 226 1.80 -15.09 -10.31
CA ILE A 226 0.53 -15.83 -10.50
C ILE A 226 -0.48 -14.95 -11.24
N MET A 227 -0.68 -13.74 -10.77
CA MET A 227 -1.62 -12.77 -11.34
C MET A 227 -1.14 -12.26 -12.70
N GLY A 228 0.19 -12.18 -12.90
CA GLY A 228 0.84 -12.01 -14.20
C GLY A 228 0.33 -13.02 -15.21
N LYS A 229 0.52 -14.31 -14.89
CA LYS A 229 0.10 -15.40 -15.76
C LYS A 229 -1.42 -15.43 -16.00
N LEU A 230 -2.22 -15.13 -14.99
CA LEU A 230 -3.67 -15.04 -15.13
C LEU A 230 -4.11 -13.89 -16.04
N ALA A 231 -3.44 -12.74 -15.96
CA ALA A 231 -3.73 -11.59 -16.83
C ALA A 231 -3.41 -11.88 -18.29
N ASP A 232 -2.35 -12.66 -18.56
CA ASP A 232 -1.98 -13.10 -19.91
C ASP A 232 -3.01 -14.08 -20.52
N VAL A 233 -3.59 -14.96 -19.69
CA VAL A 233 -4.55 -15.99 -20.14
C VAL A 233 -5.97 -15.44 -20.28
N TYR A 234 -6.40 -14.56 -19.38
CA TYR A 234 -7.76 -14.04 -19.32
C TYR A 234 -7.79 -12.55 -19.67
N SER A 235 -7.56 -11.70 -18.67
CA SER A 235 -7.40 -10.26 -18.83
C SER A 235 -6.97 -9.64 -17.49
N PRO A 236 -6.40 -8.41 -17.52
CA PRO A 236 -6.08 -7.69 -16.28
C PRO A 236 -7.30 -7.43 -15.38
N GLN A 237 -8.48 -7.25 -15.99
CA GLN A 237 -9.76 -7.06 -15.30
C GLN A 237 -10.19 -8.32 -14.51
N VAL A 238 -10.10 -9.50 -15.13
CA VAL A 238 -10.43 -10.77 -14.47
C VAL A 238 -9.51 -11.00 -13.27
N THR A 239 -8.21 -10.76 -13.43
CA THR A 239 -7.22 -10.88 -12.37
C THR A 239 -7.53 -9.97 -11.18
N LEU A 240 -7.98 -8.74 -11.45
CA LEU A 240 -8.39 -7.78 -10.43
C LEU A 240 -9.64 -8.27 -9.67
N THR A 241 -10.65 -8.77 -10.40
CA THR A 241 -11.87 -9.35 -9.80
C THR A 241 -11.55 -10.57 -8.93
N LEU A 242 -10.70 -11.49 -9.40
CA LEU A 242 -10.25 -12.66 -8.65
C LEU A 242 -9.52 -12.25 -7.36
N GLY A 243 -8.65 -11.25 -7.43
CA GLY A 243 -8.00 -10.67 -6.25
C GLY A 243 -9.02 -10.12 -5.25
N GLY A 244 -10.02 -9.37 -5.72
CA GLY A 244 -11.10 -8.84 -4.87
C GLY A 244 -11.88 -9.94 -4.18
N MET A 245 -12.28 -10.98 -4.92
CA MET A 245 -12.96 -12.15 -4.36
C MET A 245 -12.11 -12.89 -3.33
N LEU A 246 -10.81 -13.05 -3.57
CA LEU A 246 -9.90 -13.68 -2.61
C LEU A 246 -9.84 -12.90 -1.28
N VAL A 247 -9.80 -11.56 -1.32
CA VAL A 247 -9.83 -10.72 -0.11
C VAL A 247 -11.16 -10.90 0.64
N LEU A 248 -12.29 -10.91 -0.07
CA LEU A 248 -13.60 -11.09 0.54
C LEU A 248 -13.73 -12.48 1.19
N LEU A 249 -13.31 -13.53 0.49
CA LEU A 249 -13.28 -14.89 1.04
C LEU A 249 -12.40 -14.96 2.29
N THR A 250 -11.19 -14.42 2.23
CA THR A 250 -10.27 -14.39 3.37
C THR A 250 -10.91 -13.68 4.57
N THR A 251 -11.62 -12.57 4.32
CA THR A 251 -12.33 -11.82 5.36
C THR A 251 -13.44 -12.66 6.00
N VAL A 252 -14.24 -13.38 5.19
CA VAL A 252 -15.32 -14.26 5.67
C VAL A 252 -14.77 -15.44 6.49
N PHE A 253 -13.73 -16.11 5.99
CA PHE A 253 -13.10 -17.23 6.72
C PHE A 253 -12.45 -16.77 8.02
N TYR A 254 -11.82 -15.60 8.02
CA TYR A 254 -11.22 -15.03 9.22
C TYR A 254 -12.26 -14.65 10.29
N VAL A 255 -13.46 -14.23 9.90
CA VAL A 255 -14.58 -13.99 10.83
C VAL A 255 -15.09 -15.31 11.43
N ARG A 256 -15.17 -16.38 10.62
CA ARG A 256 -15.66 -17.70 11.07
C ARG A 256 -14.65 -18.47 11.92
N SER A 257 -13.37 -18.22 11.73
CA SER A 257 -12.31 -18.71 12.61
C SER A 257 -12.56 -18.21 14.03
N LYS A 258 -13.05 -19.10 14.92
CA LYS A 258 -13.17 -18.85 16.36
C LYS A 258 -11.77 -18.56 16.93
N THR A 259 -11.38 -17.29 16.86
CA THR A 259 -10.16 -16.69 17.42
C THR A 259 -10.56 -15.57 18.35
#